data_AF-A0A7M3Y755-F1
#
_entry.id   AF-A0A7M3Y755-F1
#
_cell.length_a   1.000
_cell.length_b   1.000
_cell.length_c   1.000
_cell.angle_alpha   90.00
_cell.angle_beta   90.00
_cell.angle_gamma   90.00
#
_symmetry.space_group_name_H-M   'P 1'
#
loop_
_entity.id
_entity.type
_entity.pdbx_description
1 polymer ?
#
loop_
_entity_poly.entity_id
_entity_poly.type
_entity_poly.pdbx_seq_one_letter_code
_entity_poly.pdbx_strand_id
1 'polypeptide(L)'
;MARREGKALVWQRTNERLGESVRDAYEIAPLPNPPLELPDFPAIPPRDSESLVRQAMGIFSVDRQGFEIRLVEITDLILPDYVKRAIDPEEAESRWLEKNADEISERILVLIARDWLTSALDEHSPDTDRWYLGVSLVTGIALCGSDVARDDCYPLIESIAYAVTPRSLPYSNTSGRHQLSWNPDSATKASFPPHPSGVMAATAILDTLSLRDSSLHNVLPIWLENLSVSYSLSPVLDISNRVLQGLSQANSESAPAYVNAGLQLLPNLPEEAKDILVACSEHSEPQARRRVAESLPRISSEYPSFALTLADRLLKDEDDSVVVLTATFVGSLSRTSNENFINRASTILDLGNQKAIQRIVESGLRDYLSQNAEDSHSLLVKAWINSSELGRSRVANLIVEQFKVNPKAFLKTCSEVQQLDSDSNSELIRYIEMRSPEARSLLN
;
A
#
# COMPACT_ATOMS: atom_id res chain seq x y z
N MET A 1 8.19 -30.89 -33.94
CA MET A 1 7.29 -31.53 -32.95
C MET A 1 6.93 -30.57 -31.81
N ALA A 2 7.81 -29.65 -31.39
CA ALA A 2 7.55 -28.62 -30.36
C ALA A 2 6.38 -27.62 -30.61
N ARG A 3 5.77 -27.60 -31.80
CA ARG A 3 4.78 -26.58 -32.22
C ARG A 3 3.43 -26.64 -31.49
N ARG A 4 3.17 -27.68 -30.68
CA ARG A 4 1.89 -27.87 -29.95
C ARG A 4 2.09 -28.13 -28.46
N GLU A 5 3.32 -28.17 -27.97
CA GLU A 5 3.64 -28.62 -26.61
C GLU A 5 3.31 -27.54 -25.58
N GLY A 6 3.76 -26.30 -25.74
CA GLY A 6 3.46 -25.22 -24.79
C GLY A 6 1.99 -24.90 -24.61
N LYS A 7 1.26 -24.80 -25.70
CA LYS A 7 -0.18 -24.56 -25.66
C LYS A 7 -0.97 -25.72 -25.03
N ALA A 8 -0.59 -26.96 -25.36
CA ALA A 8 -1.20 -28.14 -24.73
C ALA A 8 -0.90 -28.19 -23.22
N LEU A 9 0.31 -27.77 -22.82
CA LEU A 9 0.69 -27.66 -21.42
C LEU A 9 -0.14 -26.59 -20.70
N VAL A 10 -0.30 -25.40 -21.28
CA VAL A 10 -1.18 -24.35 -20.71
C VAL A 10 -2.60 -24.86 -20.55
N TRP A 11 -3.17 -25.51 -21.58
CA TRP A 11 -4.51 -26.12 -21.48
C TRP A 11 -4.61 -27.12 -20.33
N GLN A 12 -3.62 -28.02 -20.21
CA GLN A 12 -3.57 -29.02 -19.15
C GLN A 12 -3.53 -28.35 -17.77
N ARG A 13 -2.63 -27.37 -17.58
CA ARG A 13 -2.49 -26.61 -16.32
C ARG A 13 -3.76 -25.86 -15.97
N THR A 14 -4.41 -25.21 -16.94
CA THR A 14 -5.69 -24.53 -16.72
C THR A 14 -6.75 -25.51 -16.25
N ASN A 15 -6.85 -26.70 -16.86
CA ASN A 15 -7.84 -27.70 -16.47
C ASN A 15 -7.59 -28.28 -15.06
N GLU A 16 -6.33 -28.56 -14.72
CA GLU A 16 -5.93 -29.04 -13.38
C GLU A 16 -6.27 -28.00 -12.32
N ARG A 17 -5.80 -26.76 -12.50
CA ARG A 17 -6.01 -25.66 -11.56
C ARG A 17 -7.48 -25.26 -11.43
N LEU A 18 -8.26 -25.32 -12.52
CA LEU A 18 -9.71 -25.07 -12.48
C LEU A 18 -10.41 -25.96 -11.45
N GLY A 19 -10.12 -27.27 -11.50
CA GLY A 19 -10.71 -28.23 -10.59
C GLY A 19 -10.25 -28.06 -9.14
N GLU A 20 -8.97 -27.70 -8.94
CA GLU A 20 -8.41 -27.41 -7.61
C GLU A 20 -9.03 -26.15 -7.00
N SER A 21 -9.03 -25.02 -7.71
CA SER A 21 -9.59 -23.76 -7.22
C SER A 21 -11.07 -23.88 -6.85
N VAL A 22 -11.89 -24.49 -7.71
CA VAL A 22 -13.33 -24.65 -7.45
C VAL A 22 -13.57 -25.54 -6.23
N ARG A 23 -12.77 -26.60 -6.07
CA ARG A 23 -12.87 -27.51 -4.91
C ARG A 23 -12.48 -26.80 -3.62
N ASP A 24 -11.31 -26.16 -3.60
CA ASP A 24 -10.75 -25.50 -2.42
C ASP A 24 -11.69 -24.43 -1.87
N ALA A 25 -12.30 -23.63 -2.75
CA ALA A 25 -13.25 -22.60 -2.35
C ALA A 25 -14.47 -23.19 -1.61
N TYR A 26 -15.02 -24.29 -2.11
CA TYR A 26 -16.19 -24.94 -1.52
C TYR A 26 -15.87 -25.66 -0.21
N GLU A 27 -14.68 -26.25 -0.09
CA GLU A 27 -14.29 -27.03 1.08
C GLU A 27 -13.94 -26.17 2.29
N ILE A 28 -13.47 -24.94 2.08
CA ILE A 28 -13.11 -24.03 3.17
C ILE A 28 -14.36 -23.38 3.79
N ALA A 29 -15.29 -22.90 2.97
CA ALA A 29 -16.48 -22.21 3.44
C ALA A 29 -17.66 -22.37 2.46
N PRO A 30 -18.92 -22.24 2.94
CA PRO A 30 -20.08 -22.20 2.07
C PRO A 30 -19.99 -21.07 1.05
N LEU A 31 -20.29 -21.38 -0.21
CA LEU A 31 -20.34 -20.36 -1.26
C LEU A 31 -21.50 -19.38 -1.01
N PRO A 32 -21.30 -18.06 -1.24
CA PRO A 32 -22.35 -17.07 -1.04
C PRO A 32 -23.49 -17.24 -2.06
N ASN A 33 -24.69 -16.80 -1.68
CA ASN A 33 -25.85 -16.75 -2.58
C ASN A 33 -25.67 -15.65 -3.64
N PRO A 34 -26.27 -15.82 -4.84
CA PRO A 34 -26.20 -14.83 -5.89
C PRO A 34 -26.90 -13.53 -5.48
N PRO A 35 -26.36 -12.37 -5.86
CA PRO A 35 -27.02 -11.11 -5.57
C PRO A 35 -28.24 -10.84 -6.46
N LEU A 36 -28.26 -11.42 -7.66
CA LEU A 36 -29.34 -11.31 -8.62
C LEU A 36 -29.96 -12.70 -8.85
N GLU A 37 -31.28 -12.80 -8.76
CA GLU A 37 -32.03 -14.01 -9.04
C GLU A 37 -33.40 -13.67 -9.64
N LEU A 38 -33.95 -14.61 -10.42
CA LEU A 38 -35.31 -14.51 -10.92
C LEU A 38 -36.27 -15.17 -9.92
N PRO A 39 -37.38 -14.53 -9.51
CA PRO A 39 -38.32 -15.10 -8.54
C PRO A 39 -38.86 -16.49 -8.90
N ASP A 40 -39.02 -16.75 -10.21
CA ASP A 40 -39.53 -18.02 -10.73
C ASP A 40 -38.45 -19.12 -10.82
N PHE A 41 -37.18 -18.75 -10.73
CA PHE A 41 -36.01 -19.64 -10.84
C PHE A 41 -35.01 -19.35 -9.70
N PRO A 42 -35.35 -19.74 -8.46
CA PRO A 42 -34.50 -19.46 -7.31
C PRO A 42 -33.14 -20.16 -7.44
N ALA A 43 -32.11 -19.57 -6.86
CA ALA A 43 -30.78 -20.16 -6.85
C ALA A 43 -30.77 -21.52 -6.11
N ILE A 44 -30.18 -22.53 -6.74
CA ILE A 44 -30.01 -23.85 -6.13
C ILE A 44 -28.52 -24.02 -5.79
N PRO A 45 -28.13 -24.00 -4.50
CA PRO A 45 -26.73 -24.15 -4.14
C PRO A 45 -26.19 -25.53 -4.54
N PRO A 46 -24.91 -25.63 -4.94
CA PRO A 46 -24.27 -26.89 -5.26
C PRO A 46 -24.29 -27.83 -4.05
N ARG A 47 -24.60 -29.11 -4.28
CA ARG A 47 -24.73 -30.13 -3.22
C ARG A 47 -23.39 -30.54 -2.60
N ASP A 48 -22.35 -30.54 -3.42
CA ASP A 48 -21.00 -30.97 -3.06
C ASP A 48 -19.98 -30.38 -4.05
N SER A 49 -18.71 -30.35 -3.64
CA SER A 49 -17.60 -29.82 -4.44
C SER A 49 -17.38 -30.62 -5.73
N GLU A 50 -17.55 -31.95 -5.71
CA GLU A 50 -17.31 -32.80 -6.89
C GLU A 50 -18.28 -32.51 -8.04
N SER A 51 -19.56 -32.25 -7.73
CA SER A 51 -20.56 -31.85 -8.71
C SER A 51 -20.19 -30.53 -9.37
N LEU A 52 -19.77 -29.54 -8.58
CA LEU A 52 -19.39 -28.23 -9.08
C LEU A 52 -18.11 -28.29 -9.94
N VAL A 53 -17.10 -29.04 -9.48
CA VAL A 53 -15.86 -29.29 -10.25
C VAL A 53 -16.17 -29.96 -11.59
N ARG A 54 -17.03 -30.99 -11.59
CA ARG A 54 -17.42 -31.70 -12.82
C ARG A 54 -18.14 -30.78 -13.81
N GLN A 55 -18.99 -29.89 -13.33
CA GLN A 55 -19.64 -28.88 -14.17
C GLN A 55 -18.61 -27.91 -14.76
N ALA A 56 -17.73 -27.34 -13.93
CA ALA A 56 -16.67 -26.42 -14.35
C ALA A 56 -15.76 -27.04 -15.42
N MET A 57 -15.22 -28.23 -15.14
CA MET A 57 -14.34 -28.96 -16.06
C MET A 57 -15.07 -29.41 -17.32
N GLY A 58 -16.34 -29.81 -17.22
CA GLY A 58 -17.17 -30.18 -18.37
C GLY A 58 -17.37 -29.03 -19.34
N ILE A 59 -17.73 -27.85 -18.81
CA ILE A 59 -17.87 -26.61 -19.59
C ILE A 59 -16.54 -26.24 -20.24
N PHE A 60 -15.44 -26.23 -19.47
CA PHE A 60 -14.12 -25.90 -19.98
C PHE A 60 -13.66 -26.86 -21.09
N SER A 61 -13.88 -28.16 -20.89
CA SER A 61 -13.48 -29.20 -21.85
C SER A 61 -14.17 -29.08 -23.21
N VAL A 62 -15.44 -28.63 -23.20
CA VAL A 62 -16.23 -28.41 -24.42
C VAL A 62 -15.87 -27.07 -25.08
N ASP A 63 -15.54 -26.04 -24.29
CA ASP A 63 -15.19 -24.69 -24.78
C ASP A 63 -13.73 -24.56 -25.26
N ARG A 64 -13.33 -25.42 -26.19
CA ARG A 64 -12.00 -25.35 -26.82
C ARG A 64 -11.75 -24.00 -27.46
N GLN A 65 -12.73 -23.43 -28.17
CA GLN A 65 -12.57 -22.17 -28.86
C GLN A 65 -12.45 -20.98 -27.90
N GLY A 66 -13.21 -20.96 -26.81
CA GLY A 66 -13.09 -19.89 -25.82
C GLY A 66 -11.72 -19.88 -25.13
N PHE A 67 -11.12 -21.05 -24.86
CA PHE A 67 -9.73 -21.10 -24.40
C PHE A 67 -8.77 -20.45 -25.40
N GLU A 68 -8.91 -20.73 -26.70
CA GLU A 68 -8.06 -20.15 -27.73
C GLU A 68 -8.13 -18.62 -27.72
N ILE A 69 -9.34 -18.08 -27.63
CA ILE A 69 -9.57 -16.63 -27.60
C ILE A 69 -8.91 -16.02 -26.36
N ARG A 70 -9.07 -16.64 -25.19
CA ARG A 70 -8.48 -16.15 -23.93
C ARG A 70 -6.95 -16.26 -23.94
N LEU A 71 -6.40 -17.33 -24.51
CA LEU A 71 -4.96 -17.49 -24.67
C LEU A 71 -4.40 -16.37 -25.56
N VAL A 72 -5.05 -16.07 -26.68
CA VAL A 72 -4.67 -14.96 -27.56
C VAL A 72 -4.74 -13.61 -26.84
N GLU A 73 -5.84 -13.36 -26.09
CA GLU A 73 -6.01 -12.13 -25.27
C GLU A 73 -4.83 -11.92 -24.31
N ILE A 74 -4.37 -12.98 -23.64
CA ILE A 74 -3.24 -12.91 -22.71
C ILE A 74 -1.92 -12.76 -23.46
N THR A 75 -1.68 -13.54 -24.52
CA THR A 75 -0.42 -13.44 -25.27
C THR A 75 -0.25 -12.05 -25.90
N ASP A 76 -1.32 -11.44 -26.41
CA ASP A 76 -1.23 -10.09 -26.96
C ASP A 76 -0.79 -9.07 -25.92
N LEU A 77 -1.21 -9.25 -24.66
CA LEU A 77 -0.92 -8.38 -23.53
C LEU A 77 0.52 -8.54 -22.99
N ILE A 78 0.96 -9.78 -22.75
CA ILE A 78 2.19 -10.03 -21.97
C ILE A 78 3.34 -10.67 -22.76
N LEU A 79 3.13 -11.04 -24.04
CA LEU A 79 4.18 -11.66 -24.85
C LEU A 79 5.31 -10.65 -25.14
N PRO A 80 6.56 -10.94 -24.76
CA PRO A 80 7.67 -10.01 -24.93
C PRO A 80 8.05 -9.75 -26.40
N ASP A 81 8.52 -8.54 -26.67
CA ASP A 81 8.96 -8.12 -28.01
C ASP A 81 10.05 -9.00 -28.61
N TYR A 82 10.97 -9.53 -27.80
CA TYR A 82 12.04 -10.40 -28.30
C TYR A 82 11.51 -11.74 -28.80
N VAL A 83 10.36 -12.22 -28.29
CA VAL A 83 9.68 -13.43 -28.76
C VAL A 83 8.98 -13.13 -30.08
N LYS A 84 8.25 -12.01 -30.15
CA LYS A 84 7.55 -11.55 -31.35
C LYS A 84 8.50 -11.34 -32.55
N ARG A 85 9.73 -10.91 -32.29
CA ARG A 85 10.75 -10.61 -33.31
C ARG A 85 11.74 -11.74 -33.54
N ALA A 86 11.49 -12.94 -32.99
CA ALA A 86 12.35 -14.09 -33.20
C ALA A 86 12.38 -14.51 -34.68
N ILE A 87 13.44 -15.24 -35.07
CA ILE A 87 13.59 -15.78 -36.42
C ILE A 87 12.48 -16.80 -36.74
N ASP A 88 12.11 -17.60 -35.74
CA ASP A 88 10.92 -18.46 -35.75
C ASP A 88 9.99 -18.02 -34.59
N PRO A 89 9.05 -17.09 -34.83
CA PRO A 89 8.14 -16.59 -33.81
C PRO A 89 7.27 -17.69 -33.20
N GLU A 90 6.82 -18.67 -34.00
CA GLU A 90 5.94 -19.75 -33.54
C GLU A 90 6.67 -20.68 -32.55
N GLU A 91 7.92 -21.06 -32.86
CA GLU A 91 8.71 -21.89 -31.95
C GLU A 91 9.12 -21.12 -30.68
N ALA A 92 9.46 -19.85 -30.82
CA ALA A 92 9.82 -18.99 -29.69
C ALA A 92 8.63 -18.77 -28.75
N GLU A 93 7.43 -18.54 -29.31
CA GLU A 93 6.18 -18.42 -28.56
C GLU A 93 5.86 -19.74 -27.84
N SER A 94 5.92 -20.88 -28.51
CA SER A 94 5.66 -22.18 -27.88
C SER A 94 6.56 -22.42 -26.66
N ARG A 95 7.87 -22.15 -26.77
CA ARG A 95 8.82 -22.26 -25.65
C ARG A 95 8.55 -21.25 -24.53
N TRP A 96 8.10 -20.06 -24.88
CA TRP A 96 7.73 -19.05 -23.90
C TRP A 96 6.45 -19.46 -23.14
N LEU A 97 5.44 -19.99 -23.85
CA LEU A 97 4.24 -20.56 -23.25
C LEU A 97 4.58 -21.70 -22.28
N GLU A 98 5.51 -22.59 -22.64
CA GLU A 98 5.97 -23.68 -21.75
C GLU A 98 6.55 -23.15 -20.44
N LYS A 99 7.40 -22.12 -20.52
CA LYS A 99 8.08 -21.55 -19.34
C LYS A 99 7.14 -20.78 -18.43
N ASN A 100 6.08 -20.18 -18.98
CA ASN A 100 5.14 -19.32 -18.26
C ASN A 100 3.77 -20.00 -18.10
N ALA A 101 3.69 -21.32 -18.29
CA ALA A 101 2.43 -22.04 -18.35
C ALA A 101 1.57 -21.85 -17.09
N ASP A 102 2.20 -21.81 -15.93
CA ASP A 102 1.55 -21.61 -14.64
C ASP A 102 0.87 -20.23 -14.55
N GLU A 103 1.59 -19.14 -14.78
CA GLU A 103 1.03 -17.77 -14.73
C GLU A 103 -0.06 -17.58 -15.80
N ILE A 104 0.20 -18.01 -17.03
CA ILE A 104 -0.76 -17.90 -18.14
C ILE A 104 -2.02 -18.70 -17.83
N SER A 105 -1.88 -19.91 -17.30
CA SER A 105 -3.03 -20.75 -16.97
C SER A 105 -3.94 -20.08 -15.93
N GLU A 106 -3.36 -19.41 -14.95
CA GLU A 106 -4.10 -18.67 -13.93
C GLU A 106 -4.81 -17.44 -14.48
N ARG A 107 -4.12 -16.65 -15.33
CA ARG A 107 -4.75 -15.53 -16.03
C ARG A 107 -5.93 -15.98 -16.91
N ILE A 108 -5.83 -17.16 -17.56
CA ILE A 108 -6.96 -17.74 -18.29
C ILE A 108 -8.14 -18.04 -17.36
N LEU A 109 -7.88 -18.58 -16.16
CA LEU A 109 -8.93 -18.83 -15.17
C LEU A 109 -9.60 -17.53 -14.70
N VAL A 110 -8.85 -16.44 -14.55
CA VAL A 110 -9.45 -15.12 -14.24
C VAL A 110 -10.38 -14.67 -15.36
N LEU A 111 -9.99 -14.83 -16.63
CA LEU A 111 -10.86 -14.51 -17.77
C LEU A 111 -12.12 -15.40 -17.83
N ILE A 112 -11.99 -16.69 -17.48
CA ILE A 112 -13.14 -17.60 -17.37
C ILE A 112 -14.08 -17.14 -16.24
N ALA A 113 -13.54 -16.81 -15.08
CA ALA A 113 -14.31 -16.31 -13.94
C ALA A 113 -15.03 -15.00 -14.29
N ARG A 114 -14.35 -14.07 -14.97
CA ARG A 114 -14.94 -12.83 -15.51
C ARG A 114 -16.13 -13.13 -16.42
N ASP A 115 -16.00 -14.07 -17.35
CA ASP A 115 -17.06 -14.41 -18.30
C ASP A 115 -18.26 -15.05 -17.58
N TRP A 116 -18.02 -15.95 -16.62
CA TRP A 116 -19.09 -16.54 -15.81
C TRP A 116 -19.80 -15.51 -14.93
N LEU A 117 -19.06 -14.60 -14.30
CA LEU A 117 -19.64 -13.51 -13.52
C LEU A 117 -20.38 -12.49 -14.40
N THR A 118 -19.97 -12.32 -15.66
CA THR A 118 -20.69 -11.48 -16.62
C THR A 118 -22.09 -12.03 -16.89
N SER A 119 -22.23 -13.34 -17.07
CA SER A 119 -23.55 -13.98 -17.21
C SER A 119 -24.33 -14.01 -15.89
N ALA A 120 -23.65 -14.24 -14.76
CA ALA A 120 -24.29 -14.32 -13.46
C ALA A 120 -24.87 -12.98 -12.98
N LEU A 121 -24.18 -11.88 -13.31
CA LEU A 121 -24.52 -10.52 -12.88
C LEU A 121 -25.21 -9.70 -13.98
N ASP A 122 -25.80 -10.38 -14.97
CA ASP A 122 -26.68 -9.73 -15.95
C ASP A 122 -28.01 -9.37 -15.27
N GLU A 123 -28.33 -8.08 -15.21
CA GLU A 123 -29.55 -7.56 -14.57
C GLU A 123 -30.83 -8.08 -15.22
N HIS A 124 -30.81 -8.39 -16.52
CA HIS A 124 -32.00 -8.82 -17.26
C HIS A 124 -32.16 -10.33 -17.28
N SER A 125 -31.07 -11.08 -17.18
CA SER A 125 -31.08 -12.53 -17.25
C SER A 125 -29.97 -13.15 -16.39
N PRO A 126 -30.05 -13.04 -15.05
CA PRO A 126 -29.01 -13.54 -14.17
C PRO A 126 -28.93 -15.07 -14.21
N ASP A 127 -27.73 -15.60 -14.37
CA ASP A 127 -27.45 -17.04 -14.39
C ASP A 127 -26.87 -17.50 -13.04
N THR A 128 -27.73 -18.12 -12.21
CA THR A 128 -27.38 -18.57 -10.86
C THR A 128 -26.46 -19.80 -10.85
N ASP A 129 -26.44 -20.61 -11.91
CA ASP A 129 -25.48 -21.71 -12.02
C ASP A 129 -24.08 -21.16 -12.34
N ARG A 130 -24.00 -20.18 -13.25
CA ARG A 130 -22.75 -19.46 -13.55
C ARG A 130 -22.25 -18.65 -12.37
N TRP A 131 -23.14 -18.18 -11.49
CA TRP A 131 -22.75 -17.54 -10.24
C TRP A 131 -21.87 -18.47 -9.39
N TYR A 132 -22.35 -19.67 -9.07
CA TYR A 132 -21.60 -20.59 -8.20
C TYR A 132 -20.27 -21.02 -8.84
N LEU A 133 -20.23 -21.19 -10.15
CA LEU A 133 -18.99 -21.45 -10.89
C LEU A 133 -18.02 -20.26 -10.82
N GLY A 134 -18.51 -19.04 -11.08
CA GLY A 134 -17.71 -17.81 -11.06
C GLY A 134 -17.16 -17.52 -9.67
N VAL A 135 -18.01 -17.54 -8.64
CA VAL A 135 -17.61 -17.17 -7.28
C VAL A 135 -16.68 -18.18 -6.64
N SER A 136 -16.89 -19.50 -6.89
CA SER A 136 -15.96 -20.54 -6.43
C SER A 136 -14.60 -20.40 -7.12
N LEU A 137 -14.57 -20.10 -8.41
CA LEU A 137 -13.32 -19.92 -9.13
C LEU A 137 -12.55 -18.68 -8.67
N VAL A 138 -13.20 -17.51 -8.52
CA VAL A 138 -12.55 -16.30 -7.99
C VAL A 138 -12.00 -16.54 -6.59
N THR A 139 -12.80 -17.13 -5.70
CA THR A 139 -12.39 -17.41 -4.32
C THR A 139 -11.23 -18.40 -4.30
N GLY A 140 -11.29 -19.46 -5.10
CA GLY A 140 -10.26 -20.49 -5.19
C GLY A 140 -8.93 -19.98 -5.74
N ILE A 141 -8.96 -19.13 -6.77
CA ILE A 141 -7.75 -18.47 -7.30
C ILE A 141 -7.15 -17.55 -6.22
N ALA A 142 -7.99 -16.74 -5.56
CA ALA A 142 -7.55 -15.85 -4.49
C ALA A 142 -6.93 -16.60 -3.30
N LEU A 143 -7.46 -17.77 -2.95
CA LEU A 143 -6.92 -18.66 -1.91
C LEU A 143 -5.50 -19.17 -2.24
N CYS A 144 -5.11 -19.27 -3.51
CA CYS A 144 -3.75 -19.67 -3.89
C CYS A 144 -2.70 -18.61 -3.51
N GLY A 145 -3.09 -17.34 -3.38
CA GLY A 145 -2.19 -16.28 -2.91
C GLY A 145 -1.13 -15.82 -3.91
N SER A 146 -1.39 -15.95 -5.23
CA SER A 146 -0.47 -15.49 -6.28
C SER A 146 -0.60 -13.99 -6.57
N ASP A 147 0.39 -13.40 -7.24
CA ASP A 147 0.31 -12.02 -7.71
C ASP A 147 -0.81 -11.82 -8.76
N VAL A 148 -1.04 -12.82 -9.63
CA VAL A 148 -2.15 -12.80 -10.61
C VAL A 148 -3.49 -12.74 -9.90
N ALA A 149 -3.67 -13.58 -8.88
CA ALA A 149 -4.88 -13.59 -8.07
C ALA A 149 -5.08 -12.27 -7.34
N ARG A 150 -4.01 -11.70 -6.79
CA ARG A 150 -4.05 -10.39 -6.13
C ARG A 150 -4.48 -9.28 -7.08
N ASP A 151 -3.89 -9.21 -8.27
CA ASP A 151 -4.03 -8.05 -9.14
C ASP A 151 -5.24 -8.16 -10.09
N ASP A 152 -5.45 -9.33 -10.70
CA ASP A 152 -6.43 -9.49 -11.78
C ASP A 152 -7.84 -9.86 -11.27
N CYS A 153 -7.97 -10.47 -10.07
CA CYS A 153 -9.28 -10.82 -9.50
C CYS A 153 -9.94 -9.68 -8.70
N TYR A 154 -9.18 -8.65 -8.29
CA TYR A 154 -9.70 -7.55 -7.48
C TYR A 154 -10.95 -6.88 -8.09
N PRO A 155 -11.00 -6.53 -9.39
CA PRO A 155 -12.19 -5.91 -9.99
C PRO A 155 -13.43 -6.81 -9.94
N LEU A 156 -13.26 -8.13 -9.89
CA LEU A 156 -14.36 -9.08 -9.82
C LEU A 156 -15.05 -9.04 -8.45
N ILE A 157 -14.31 -8.74 -7.38
CA ILE A 157 -14.89 -8.54 -6.04
C ILE A 157 -15.73 -7.27 -6.00
N GLU A 158 -15.23 -6.18 -6.61
CA GLU A 158 -16.03 -4.96 -6.72
C GLU A 158 -17.30 -5.21 -7.55
N SER A 159 -17.20 -5.95 -8.66
CA SER A 159 -18.38 -6.25 -9.49
C SER A 159 -19.42 -7.07 -8.73
N ILE A 160 -18.98 -8.02 -7.90
CA ILE A 160 -19.83 -8.77 -6.98
C ILE A 160 -20.50 -7.85 -5.95
N ALA A 161 -19.75 -6.96 -5.31
CA ALA A 161 -20.27 -6.08 -4.27
C ALA A 161 -21.32 -5.10 -4.81
N TYR A 162 -21.13 -4.60 -6.03
CA TYR A 162 -22.10 -3.76 -6.73
C TYR A 162 -23.22 -4.54 -7.44
N ALA A 163 -23.12 -5.87 -7.54
CA ALA A 163 -23.99 -6.74 -8.32
C ALA A 163 -24.16 -6.28 -9.78
N VAL A 164 -23.04 -5.91 -10.42
CA VAL A 164 -23.00 -5.50 -11.83
C VAL A 164 -22.00 -6.37 -12.59
N THR A 165 -22.18 -6.51 -13.90
CA THR A 165 -21.17 -7.21 -14.70
C THR A 165 -19.79 -6.53 -14.56
N PRO A 166 -18.67 -7.27 -14.62
CA PRO A 166 -17.32 -6.69 -14.52
C PRO A 166 -17.04 -5.53 -15.48
N ARG A 167 -17.67 -5.53 -16.66
CA ARG A 167 -17.53 -4.45 -17.66
C ARG A 167 -18.33 -3.20 -17.32
N SER A 168 -19.33 -3.30 -16.45
CA SER A 168 -20.23 -2.21 -16.07
C SER A 168 -19.80 -1.48 -14.79
N LEU A 169 -18.60 -1.77 -14.26
CA LEU A 169 -18.08 -1.07 -13.08
C LEU A 169 -18.08 0.46 -13.28
N PRO A 170 -18.35 1.25 -12.23
CA PRO A 170 -18.61 2.69 -12.35
C PRO A 170 -17.43 3.49 -12.96
N TYR A 171 -16.22 2.97 -12.85
CA TYR A 171 -14.99 3.56 -13.39
C TYR A 171 -14.48 2.89 -14.68
N SER A 172 -15.11 1.81 -15.17
CA SER A 172 -14.67 1.14 -16.41
C SER A 172 -14.90 1.99 -17.67
N ASN A 173 -15.80 2.98 -17.58
CA ASN A 173 -16.22 3.86 -18.67
C ASN A 173 -15.86 5.35 -18.44
N THR A 174 -14.97 5.67 -17.48
CA THR A 174 -14.51 7.07 -17.34
C THR A 174 -13.61 7.41 -18.50
N SER A 175 -14.20 8.08 -19.50
CA SER A 175 -13.48 8.60 -20.64
C SER A 175 -12.34 9.51 -20.14
N GLY A 176 -11.11 9.35 -20.65
CA GLY A 176 -10.00 10.23 -20.26
C GLY A 176 -10.13 11.61 -20.92
N ARG A 177 -9.53 12.67 -20.36
CA ARG A 177 -9.55 14.05 -20.93
C ARG A 177 -9.14 14.15 -22.41
N HIS A 178 -8.46 13.13 -22.91
CA HIS A 178 -7.97 13.01 -24.28
C HIS A 178 -8.89 12.21 -25.22
N GLN A 179 -9.97 11.62 -24.70
CA GLN A 179 -10.95 10.85 -25.47
C GLN A 179 -12.14 11.74 -25.85
N LEU A 180 -12.64 11.58 -27.08
CA LEU A 180 -13.72 12.39 -27.66
C LEU A 180 -15.05 12.33 -26.88
N SER A 181 -15.25 11.28 -26.07
CA SER A 181 -16.40 11.06 -25.20
C SER A 181 -16.29 11.71 -23.82
N TRP A 182 -15.18 12.39 -23.51
CA TRP A 182 -14.97 13.01 -22.20
C TRP A 182 -15.79 14.28 -22.03
N ASN A 183 -16.57 14.32 -20.97
CA ASN A 183 -17.33 15.50 -20.57
C ASN A 183 -16.92 15.89 -19.14
N PRO A 184 -16.56 17.15 -18.85
CA PRO A 184 -16.27 17.60 -17.49
C PRO A 184 -17.40 17.33 -16.49
N ASP A 185 -18.66 17.28 -16.95
CA ASP A 185 -19.84 16.96 -16.11
C ASP A 185 -20.10 15.44 -15.97
N SER A 186 -19.39 14.58 -16.73
CA SER A 186 -19.55 13.11 -16.62
C SER A 186 -18.76 12.49 -15.46
N ALA A 187 -17.86 13.27 -14.84
CA ALA A 187 -17.08 12.85 -13.68
C ALA A 187 -17.94 12.65 -12.41
N THR A 188 -19.21 13.04 -12.45
CA THR A 188 -20.19 12.96 -11.36
C THR A 188 -21.35 12.04 -11.69
N LYS A 189 -21.17 10.99 -12.52
CA LYS A 189 -22.14 9.89 -12.49
C LYS A 189 -22.16 9.32 -11.08
N ALA A 190 -23.30 9.47 -10.41
CA ALA A 190 -23.55 8.91 -9.09
C ALA A 190 -23.13 7.44 -9.10
N SER A 191 -22.16 7.09 -8.25
CA SER A 191 -21.80 5.69 -8.01
C SER A 191 -23.08 4.95 -7.66
N PHE A 192 -23.40 3.88 -8.39
CA PHE A 192 -24.51 3.01 -8.01
C PHE A 192 -24.27 2.57 -6.56
N PRO A 193 -25.27 2.63 -5.67
CA PRO A 193 -25.08 2.16 -4.31
C PRO A 193 -24.72 0.66 -4.36
N PRO A 194 -23.82 0.17 -3.49
CA PRO A 194 -23.52 -1.25 -3.39
C PRO A 194 -24.79 -2.07 -3.17
N HIS A 195 -24.87 -3.24 -3.79
CA HIS A 195 -26.05 -4.10 -3.69
C HIS A 195 -26.00 -4.88 -2.37
N PRO A 196 -27.04 -4.89 -1.52
CA PRO A 196 -26.99 -5.54 -0.20
C PRO A 196 -26.56 -7.01 -0.25
N SER A 197 -27.15 -7.81 -1.14
CA SER A 197 -26.76 -9.22 -1.32
C SER A 197 -25.36 -9.37 -1.93
N GLY A 198 -24.92 -8.39 -2.72
CA GLY A 198 -23.59 -8.38 -3.31
C GLY A 198 -22.51 -8.10 -2.27
N VAL A 199 -22.78 -7.14 -1.38
CA VAL A 199 -21.95 -6.84 -0.19
C VAL A 199 -21.84 -8.06 0.71
N MET A 200 -22.95 -8.79 0.95
CA MET A 200 -22.91 -10.04 1.72
C MET A 200 -22.04 -11.11 1.04
N ALA A 201 -22.15 -11.25 -0.29
CA ALA A 201 -21.32 -12.19 -1.03
C ALA A 201 -19.83 -11.82 -0.98
N ALA A 202 -19.49 -10.56 -1.22
CA ALA A 202 -18.11 -10.07 -1.10
C ALA A 202 -17.56 -10.23 0.33
N THR A 203 -18.37 -9.95 1.35
CA THR A 203 -18.03 -10.18 2.77
C THR A 203 -17.65 -11.65 3.01
N ALA A 204 -18.48 -12.59 2.55
CA ALA A 204 -18.21 -14.02 2.70
C ALA A 204 -16.90 -14.45 2.00
N ILE A 205 -16.61 -13.88 0.83
CA ILE A 205 -15.35 -14.15 0.12
C ILE A 205 -14.16 -13.62 0.94
N LEU A 206 -14.21 -12.37 1.40
CA LEU A 206 -13.15 -11.77 2.22
C LEU A 206 -12.91 -12.55 3.52
N ASP A 207 -13.99 -13.01 4.18
CA ASP A 207 -13.90 -13.86 5.36
C ASP A 207 -13.23 -15.20 5.02
N THR A 208 -13.58 -15.81 3.90
CA THR A 208 -12.97 -17.07 3.44
C THR A 208 -11.46 -16.92 3.18
N LEU A 209 -11.03 -15.80 2.58
CA LEU A 209 -9.61 -15.54 2.33
C LEU A 209 -8.79 -15.36 3.61
N SER A 210 -9.42 -14.97 4.72
CA SER A 210 -8.75 -14.86 6.01
C SER A 210 -8.41 -16.21 6.65
N LEU A 211 -8.97 -17.32 6.13
CA LEU A 211 -8.81 -18.67 6.68
C LEU A 211 -7.58 -19.42 6.16
N ARG A 212 -6.89 -18.90 5.13
CA ARG A 212 -5.70 -19.53 4.54
C ARG A 212 -4.53 -18.55 4.52
N ASP A 213 -3.37 -18.99 5.03
CA ASP A 213 -2.17 -18.15 5.18
C ASP A 213 -1.71 -17.50 3.88
N SER A 214 -1.76 -18.23 2.76
CA SER A 214 -1.34 -17.71 1.44
C SER A 214 -2.15 -16.50 1.01
N SER A 215 -3.49 -16.57 1.11
CA SER A 215 -4.36 -15.44 0.76
C SER A 215 -4.34 -14.34 1.81
N LEU A 216 -4.24 -14.71 3.09
CA LEU A 216 -4.19 -13.78 4.21
C LEU A 216 -3.01 -12.80 4.10
N HIS A 217 -1.85 -13.26 3.63
CA HIS A 217 -0.66 -12.42 3.52
C HIS A 217 -0.45 -11.80 2.13
N ASN A 218 -0.87 -12.47 1.05
CA ASN A 218 -0.51 -12.01 -0.30
C ASN A 218 -1.65 -11.30 -1.04
N VAL A 219 -2.91 -11.62 -0.74
CA VAL A 219 -4.08 -11.13 -1.51
C VAL A 219 -4.92 -10.18 -0.67
N LEU A 220 -5.39 -10.65 0.49
CA LEU A 220 -6.32 -9.91 1.34
C LEU A 220 -5.81 -8.51 1.75
N PRO A 221 -4.54 -8.30 2.14
CA PRO A 221 -4.07 -6.98 2.58
C PRO A 221 -4.17 -5.94 1.46
N ILE A 222 -3.85 -6.35 0.23
CA ILE A 222 -3.83 -5.47 -0.94
C ILE A 222 -5.26 -5.23 -1.46
N TRP A 223 -6.15 -6.21 -1.36
CA TRP A 223 -7.57 -5.99 -1.62
C TRP A 223 -8.21 -5.04 -0.61
N LEU A 224 -7.89 -5.17 0.68
CA LEU A 224 -8.37 -4.25 1.72
C LEU A 224 -7.82 -2.84 1.52
N GLU A 225 -6.54 -2.72 1.12
CA GLU A 225 -5.98 -1.44 0.66
C GLU A 225 -6.81 -0.87 -0.48
N ASN A 226 -6.99 -1.58 -1.59
CA ASN A 226 -7.70 -1.05 -2.74
C ASN A 226 -9.18 -0.71 -2.43
N LEU A 227 -9.88 -1.55 -1.65
CA LEU A 227 -11.26 -1.30 -1.23
C LEU A 227 -11.40 -0.05 -0.37
N SER A 228 -10.35 0.32 0.38
CA SER A 228 -10.36 1.49 1.25
C SER A 228 -10.43 2.84 0.52
N VAL A 229 -10.14 2.85 -0.79
CA VAL A 229 -10.35 4.02 -1.66
C VAL A 229 -11.85 4.30 -1.88
N SER A 230 -12.68 3.26 -1.83
CA SER A 230 -14.08 3.34 -2.20
C SER A 230 -14.94 3.89 -1.06
N TYR A 231 -15.45 5.11 -1.23
CA TYR A 231 -16.32 5.77 -0.24
C TYR A 231 -17.61 4.97 0.04
N SER A 232 -18.17 4.32 -0.98
CA SER A 232 -19.40 3.55 -0.89
C SER A 232 -19.18 2.14 -0.34
N LEU A 233 -18.09 1.46 -0.73
CA LEU A 233 -17.84 0.07 -0.29
C LEU A 233 -17.19 -0.01 1.08
N SER A 234 -16.31 0.93 1.44
CA SER A 234 -15.54 0.83 2.69
C SER A 234 -16.41 0.66 3.94
N PRO A 235 -17.49 1.44 4.13
CA PRO A 235 -18.33 1.30 5.33
C PRO A 235 -19.16 0.00 5.31
N VAL A 236 -19.70 -0.39 4.15
CA VAL A 236 -20.62 -1.54 4.07
C VAL A 236 -19.90 -2.89 4.11
N LEU A 237 -18.62 -2.94 3.71
CA LEU A 237 -17.77 -4.13 3.82
C LEU A 237 -16.97 -4.16 5.13
N ASP A 238 -17.14 -3.17 5.99
CA ASP A 238 -16.46 -3.05 7.27
C ASP A 238 -14.92 -3.12 7.15
N ILE A 239 -14.38 -2.38 6.17
CA ILE A 239 -12.96 -2.45 5.81
C ILE A 239 -12.06 -2.04 6.99
N SER A 240 -12.47 -1.07 7.80
CA SER A 240 -11.69 -0.63 8.95
C SER A 240 -11.45 -1.75 9.97
N ASN A 241 -12.50 -2.49 10.34
CA ASN A 241 -12.37 -3.61 11.26
C ASN A 241 -11.56 -4.75 10.66
N ARG A 242 -11.74 -5.04 9.36
CA ARG A 242 -10.95 -6.06 8.65
C ARG A 242 -9.46 -5.71 8.62
N VAL A 243 -9.12 -4.43 8.41
CA VAL A 243 -7.74 -3.94 8.45
C VAL A 243 -7.15 -4.11 9.87
N LEU A 244 -7.89 -3.75 10.92
CA LEU A 244 -7.43 -3.94 12.30
C LEU A 244 -7.23 -5.43 12.66
N GLN A 245 -8.16 -6.29 12.24
CA GLN A 245 -8.04 -7.74 12.45
C GLN A 245 -6.86 -8.31 11.67
N GLY A 246 -6.71 -7.96 10.40
CA GLY A 246 -5.60 -8.40 9.55
C GLY A 246 -4.24 -7.93 10.05
N LEU A 247 -4.17 -6.72 10.61
CA LEU A 247 -2.95 -6.18 11.20
C LEU A 247 -2.38 -7.10 12.29
N SER A 248 -3.23 -7.75 13.10
CA SER A 248 -2.77 -8.68 14.16
C SER A 248 -1.96 -9.88 13.65
N GLN A 249 -2.11 -10.23 12.37
CA GLN A 249 -1.41 -11.32 11.69
C GLN A 249 -0.46 -10.80 10.61
N ALA A 250 -0.21 -9.48 10.55
CA ALA A 250 0.62 -8.89 9.53
C ALA A 250 2.09 -9.30 9.67
N ASN A 251 2.71 -9.57 8.53
CA ASN A 251 4.15 -9.79 8.39
C ASN A 251 4.80 -8.56 7.73
N SER A 252 6.13 -8.60 7.57
CA SER A 252 6.90 -7.52 6.93
C SER A 252 6.41 -7.13 5.52
N GLU A 253 5.81 -8.04 4.75
CA GLU A 253 5.38 -7.79 3.37
C GLU A 253 3.96 -7.20 3.31
N SER A 254 3.06 -7.68 4.17
CA SER A 254 1.65 -7.26 4.23
C SER A 254 1.42 -6.01 5.06
N ALA A 255 2.26 -5.74 6.08
CA ALA A 255 2.14 -4.59 6.97
C ALA A 255 1.98 -3.23 6.26
N PRO A 256 2.75 -2.91 5.19
CA PRO A 256 2.58 -1.63 4.48
C PRO A 256 1.19 -1.43 3.88
N ALA A 257 0.52 -2.50 3.42
CA ALA A 257 -0.80 -2.43 2.82
C ALA A 257 -1.86 -1.97 3.83
N TYR A 258 -1.80 -2.46 5.07
CA TYR A 258 -2.68 -2.03 6.14
C TYR A 258 -2.49 -0.56 6.55
N VAL A 259 -1.24 -0.07 6.52
CA VAL A 259 -0.95 1.36 6.73
C VAL A 259 -1.54 2.19 5.60
N ASN A 260 -1.34 1.78 4.35
CA ASN A 260 -1.91 2.47 3.19
C ASN A 260 -3.44 2.48 3.24
N ALA A 261 -4.07 1.39 3.66
CA ALA A 261 -5.52 1.32 3.86
C ALA A 261 -5.98 2.38 4.88
N GLY A 262 -5.32 2.47 6.04
CA GLY A 262 -5.60 3.52 7.02
C GLY A 262 -5.48 4.94 6.45
N LEU A 263 -4.44 5.20 5.64
CA LEU A 263 -4.25 6.50 4.98
C LEU A 263 -5.36 6.82 3.96
N GLN A 264 -5.83 5.81 3.24
CA GLN A 264 -6.87 5.96 2.21
C GLN A 264 -8.27 6.11 2.82
N LEU A 265 -8.50 5.56 4.01
CA LEU A 265 -9.74 5.75 4.78
C LEU A 265 -9.88 7.14 5.40
N LEU A 266 -8.78 7.87 5.66
CA LEU A 266 -8.80 9.17 6.34
C LEU A 266 -9.86 10.15 5.82
N PRO A 267 -10.08 10.34 4.50
CA PRO A 267 -11.08 11.28 4.00
C PRO A 267 -12.53 10.85 4.24
N ASN A 268 -12.80 9.55 4.42
CA ASN A 268 -14.16 8.99 4.52
C ASN A 268 -14.53 8.57 5.95
N LEU A 269 -13.62 7.85 6.62
CA LEU A 269 -13.78 7.26 7.95
C LEU A 269 -12.62 7.74 8.86
N PRO A 270 -12.57 9.04 9.20
CA PRO A 270 -11.38 9.64 9.83
C PRO A 270 -11.08 9.12 11.23
N GLU A 271 -12.09 8.73 12.02
CA GLU A 271 -11.85 8.24 13.38
C GLU A 271 -11.30 6.81 13.34
N GLU A 272 -11.92 5.93 12.56
CA GLU A 272 -11.47 4.56 12.35
C GLU A 272 -10.08 4.51 11.69
N ALA A 273 -9.83 5.40 10.72
CA ALA A 273 -8.54 5.53 10.07
C ALA A 273 -7.43 5.96 11.04
N LYS A 274 -7.71 6.89 11.96
CA LYS A 274 -6.76 7.29 12.99
C LYS A 274 -6.46 6.12 13.93
N ASP A 275 -7.48 5.36 14.33
CA ASP A 275 -7.29 4.17 15.18
C ASP A 275 -6.38 3.14 14.51
N ILE A 276 -6.59 2.87 13.21
CA ILE A 276 -5.70 2.02 12.41
C ILE A 276 -4.27 2.56 12.39
N LEU A 277 -4.08 3.85 12.10
CA LEU A 277 -2.74 4.44 12.01
C LEU A 277 -2.02 4.47 13.36
N VAL A 278 -2.75 4.64 14.47
CA VAL A 278 -2.20 4.50 15.83
C VAL A 278 -1.78 3.06 16.07
N ALA A 279 -2.64 2.07 15.79
CA ALA A 279 -2.32 0.66 15.94
C ALA A 279 -1.08 0.27 15.11
N CYS A 280 -0.98 0.76 13.87
CA CYS A 280 0.19 0.56 13.00
C CYS A 280 1.46 1.20 13.56
N SER A 281 1.36 2.38 14.21
CA SER A 281 2.51 3.07 14.81
C SER A 281 3.07 2.38 16.06
N GLU A 282 2.27 1.53 16.69
CA GLU A 282 2.62 0.77 17.90
C GLU A 282 2.78 -0.73 17.60
N HIS A 283 2.68 -1.13 16.33
CA HIS A 283 2.67 -2.53 15.91
C HIS A 283 4.03 -3.21 16.11
N SER A 284 4.05 -4.53 16.37
CA SER A 284 5.30 -5.28 16.58
C SER A 284 6.19 -5.33 15.33
N GLU A 285 5.60 -5.40 14.14
CA GLU A 285 6.30 -5.41 12.85
C GLU A 285 6.91 -4.03 12.53
N PRO A 286 8.25 -3.89 12.44
CA PRO A 286 8.89 -2.61 12.15
C PRO A 286 8.47 -1.97 10.83
N GLN A 287 8.16 -2.76 9.79
CA GLN A 287 7.72 -2.18 8.51
C GLN A 287 6.43 -1.38 8.61
N ALA A 288 5.49 -1.77 9.49
CA ALA A 288 4.28 -0.98 9.73
C ALA A 288 4.65 0.40 10.28
N ARG A 289 5.47 0.43 11.33
CA ARG A 289 5.89 1.67 12.01
C ARG A 289 6.71 2.58 11.09
N ARG A 290 7.63 2.01 10.30
CA ARG A 290 8.38 2.74 9.26
C ARG A 290 7.45 3.36 8.23
N ARG A 291 6.46 2.61 7.74
CA ARG A 291 5.52 3.10 6.74
C ARG A 291 4.65 4.24 7.28
N VAL A 292 4.26 4.20 8.56
CA VAL A 292 3.59 5.35 9.22
C VAL A 292 4.53 6.55 9.27
N ALA A 293 5.80 6.37 9.67
CA ALA A 293 6.79 7.45 9.73
C ALA A 293 7.03 8.12 8.36
N GLU A 294 7.14 7.34 7.29
CA GLU A 294 7.23 7.83 5.91
C GLU A 294 6.01 8.68 5.50
N SER A 295 4.86 8.34 6.04
CA SER A 295 3.57 8.94 5.68
C SER A 295 3.24 10.20 6.49
N LEU A 296 4.03 10.52 7.53
CA LEU A 296 3.80 11.72 8.36
C LEU A 296 3.69 13.03 7.57
N PRO A 297 4.53 13.32 6.55
CA PRO A 297 4.36 14.52 5.75
C PRO A 297 2.99 14.60 5.07
N ARG A 298 2.51 13.47 4.52
CA ARG A 298 1.19 13.36 3.88
C ARG A 298 0.07 13.52 4.90
N ILE A 299 0.17 12.89 6.07
CA ILE A 299 -0.84 13.05 7.14
C ILE A 299 -0.86 14.51 7.60
N SER A 300 0.30 15.16 7.72
CA SER A 300 0.40 16.51 8.26
C SER A 300 -0.26 17.60 7.40
N SER A 301 -0.44 17.37 6.10
CA SER A 301 -1.07 18.36 5.21
C SER A 301 -2.57 18.53 5.50
N GLU A 302 -3.23 17.47 5.96
CA GLU A 302 -4.68 17.46 6.23
C GLU A 302 -4.97 17.37 7.74
N TYR A 303 -4.15 16.61 8.48
CA TYR A 303 -4.32 16.30 9.90
C TYR A 303 -3.06 16.63 10.72
N PRO A 304 -2.65 17.91 10.82
CA PRO A 304 -1.38 18.31 11.43
C PRO A 304 -1.24 17.89 12.90
N SER A 305 -2.26 18.10 13.74
CA SER A 305 -2.22 17.71 15.16
C SER A 305 -2.08 16.19 15.35
N PHE A 306 -2.72 15.41 14.48
CA PHE A 306 -2.64 13.96 14.53
C PHE A 306 -1.24 13.46 14.08
N ALA A 307 -0.70 14.02 12.99
CA ALA A 307 0.66 13.72 12.56
C ALA A 307 1.71 13.99 13.64
N LEU A 308 1.55 15.10 14.38
CA LEU A 308 2.43 15.43 15.51
C LEU A 308 2.32 14.41 16.65
N THR A 309 1.11 13.92 16.94
CA THR A 309 0.88 12.89 17.95
C THR A 309 1.52 11.55 17.55
N LEU A 310 1.41 11.16 16.28
CA LEU A 310 2.10 9.98 15.74
C LEU A 310 3.62 10.15 15.79
N ALA A 311 4.14 11.33 15.42
CA ALA A 311 5.57 11.60 15.50
C ALA A 311 6.10 11.45 16.94
N ASP A 312 5.37 11.94 17.95
CA ASP A 312 5.79 11.81 19.36
C ASP A 312 5.86 10.36 19.84
N ARG A 313 5.01 9.48 19.29
CA ARG A 313 5.08 8.03 19.53
C ARG A 313 6.31 7.42 18.84
N LEU A 314 6.45 7.67 17.53
CA LEU A 314 7.50 7.09 16.69
C LEU A 314 8.92 7.58 17.02
N LEU A 315 9.07 8.74 17.66
CA LEU A 315 10.37 9.19 18.18
C LEU A 315 10.90 8.35 19.35
N LYS A 316 10.03 7.58 20.01
CA LYS A 316 10.38 6.70 21.12
C LYS A 316 10.59 5.24 20.66
N ASP A 317 10.59 4.99 19.35
CA ASP A 317 10.76 3.66 18.78
C ASP A 317 12.16 3.11 19.04
N GLU A 318 12.26 1.78 19.14
CA GLU A 318 13.53 1.07 19.26
C GLU A 318 14.25 0.94 17.91
N ASP A 319 13.52 1.00 16.80
CA ASP A 319 14.09 0.93 15.46
C ASP A 319 14.61 2.29 15.00
N ASP A 320 15.95 2.40 14.89
CA ASP A 320 16.67 3.55 14.36
C ASP A 320 16.06 4.12 13.07
N SER A 321 15.63 3.26 12.15
CA SER A 321 15.08 3.70 10.86
C SER A 321 13.77 4.46 11.03
N VAL A 322 12.91 4.04 11.96
CA VAL A 322 11.64 4.71 12.30
C VAL A 322 11.94 6.09 12.89
N VAL A 323 12.87 6.14 13.84
CA VAL A 323 13.29 7.40 14.49
C VAL A 323 13.89 8.37 13.47
N VAL A 324 14.72 7.88 12.54
CA VAL A 324 15.35 8.70 11.49
C VAL A 324 14.33 9.25 10.49
N LEU A 325 13.37 8.43 10.06
CA LEU A 325 12.28 8.88 9.18
C LEU A 325 11.42 9.95 9.88
N THR A 326 11.09 9.71 11.15
CA THR A 326 10.33 10.65 11.97
C THR A 326 11.09 11.95 12.19
N ALA A 327 12.41 11.89 12.45
CA ALA A 327 13.27 13.06 12.59
C ALA A 327 13.34 13.88 11.28
N THR A 328 13.26 13.23 10.12
CA THR A 328 13.19 13.91 8.83
C THR A 328 11.89 14.72 8.70
N PHE A 329 10.77 14.15 9.12
CA PHE A 329 9.50 14.88 9.21
C PHE A 329 9.60 16.06 10.20
N VAL A 330 10.13 15.84 11.41
CA VAL A 330 10.34 16.91 12.40
C VAL A 330 11.20 18.04 11.83
N GLY A 331 12.29 17.71 11.13
CA GLY A 331 13.15 18.71 10.48
C GLY A 331 12.39 19.63 9.53
N SER A 332 11.40 19.09 8.81
CA SER A 332 10.54 19.87 7.90
C SER A 332 9.62 20.87 8.62
N LEU A 333 9.31 20.64 9.90
CA LEU A 333 8.48 21.54 10.71
C LEU A 333 9.16 22.89 10.98
N SER A 334 10.48 22.99 10.87
CA SER A 334 11.21 24.25 11.03
C SER A 334 10.72 25.37 10.08
N ARG A 335 10.14 24.99 8.93
CA ARG A 335 9.58 25.92 7.94
C ARG A 335 8.12 26.26 8.17
N THR A 336 7.36 25.40 8.85
CA THR A 336 5.90 25.52 8.98
C THR A 336 5.47 25.89 10.39
N SER A 337 6.16 25.40 11.43
CA SER A 337 5.83 25.61 12.83
C SER A 337 7.06 25.51 13.73
N ASN A 338 7.63 26.67 14.07
CA ASN A 338 8.81 26.77 14.95
C ASN A 338 8.56 26.12 16.33
N GLU A 339 7.41 26.35 16.95
CA GLU A 339 7.10 25.81 18.29
C GLU A 339 7.11 24.27 18.28
N ASN A 340 6.45 23.65 17.30
CA ASN A 340 6.41 22.20 17.18
C ASN A 340 7.76 21.60 16.81
N PHE A 341 8.57 22.32 16.02
CA PHE A 341 9.94 21.95 15.72
C PHE A 341 10.81 21.96 16.99
N ILE A 342 10.83 23.05 17.76
CA ILE A 342 11.73 23.24 18.92
C ILE A 342 11.58 22.10 19.93
N ASN A 343 10.33 21.80 20.33
CA ASN A 343 10.06 20.79 21.36
C ASN A 343 10.55 19.38 20.94
N ARG A 344 10.32 19.01 19.68
CA ARG A 344 10.67 17.68 19.14
C ARG A 344 12.13 17.57 18.75
N ALA A 345 12.70 18.65 18.19
CA ALA A 345 14.13 18.74 17.92
C ALA A 345 14.95 18.59 19.21
N SER A 346 14.55 19.27 20.28
CA SER A 346 15.18 19.08 21.60
C SER A 346 15.11 17.62 22.03
N THR A 347 13.95 16.98 21.92
CA THR A 347 13.77 15.56 22.29
C THR A 347 14.72 14.65 21.50
N ILE A 348 14.84 14.85 20.17
CA ILE A 348 15.75 14.06 19.32
C ILE A 348 17.21 14.26 19.71
N LEU A 349 17.61 15.51 20.00
CA LEU A 349 18.96 15.84 20.42
C LEU A 349 19.30 15.19 21.76
N ASP A 350 18.35 15.12 22.69
CA ASP A 350 18.53 14.54 24.02
C ASP A 350 18.54 12.99 23.98
N LEU A 351 17.84 12.34 23.04
CA LEU A 351 17.79 10.88 22.89
C LEU A 351 19.11 10.25 22.39
N GLY A 352 20.00 11.03 21.78
CA GLY A 352 21.35 10.58 21.40
C GLY A 352 21.43 9.71 20.12
N ASN A 353 20.32 9.50 19.39
CA ASN A 353 20.34 8.78 18.12
C ASN A 353 21.08 9.58 17.05
N GLN A 354 22.31 9.17 16.73
CA GLN A 354 23.23 9.94 15.89
C GLN A 354 22.70 10.21 14.47
N LYS A 355 22.00 9.24 13.87
CA LYS A 355 21.42 9.42 12.53
C LYS A 355 20.25 10.40 12.56
N ALA A 356 19.41 10.34 13.61
CA ALA A 356 18.30 11.26 13.78
C ALA A 356 18.78 12.70 14.06
N ILE A 357 19.80 12.85 14.92
CA ILE A 357 20.46 14.13 15.19
C ILE A 357 21.00 14.73 13.89
N GLN A 358 21.70 13.93 13.08
CA GLN A 358 22.20 14.38 11.78
C GLN A 358 21.07 14.90 10.88
N ARG A 359 19.91 14.22 10.83
CA ARG A 359 18.75 14.72 10.06
C ARG A 359 18.28 16.08 10.54
N ILE A 360 18.19 16.32 11.84
CA ILE A 360 17.79 17.62 12.39
C ILE A 360 18.80 18.72 12.05
N VAL A 361 20.10 18.42 12.16
CA VAL A 361 21.17 19.35 11.82
C VAL A 361 21.16 19.71 10.32
N GLU A 362 20.91 18.74 9.44
CA GLU A 362 20.90 18.94 7.99
C GLU A 362 19.64 19.63 7.48
N SER A 363 18.48 19.26 8.00
CA SER A 363 17.18 19.62 7.41
C SER A 363 16.40 20.68 8.19
N GLY A 364 16.67 20.87 9.48
CA GLY A 364 15.85 21.72 10.36
C GLY A 364 16.55 22.93 10.96
N LEU A 365 17.77 22.76 11.50
CA LEU A 365 18.42 23.83 12.28
C LEU A 365 18.72 25.09 11.48
N ARG A 366 19.06 24.98 10.20
CA ARG A 366 19.33 26.15 9.35
C ARG A 366 18.10 27.03 9.19
N ASP A 367 16.97 26.42 8.86
CA ASP A 367 15.70 27.12 8.65
C ASP A 367 15.19 27.70 9.98
N TYR A 368 15.39 26.98 11.10
CA TYR A 368 15.14 27.49 12.44
C TYR A 368 15.95 28.75 12.78
N LEU A 369 17.28 28.74 12.58
CA LEU A 369 18.15 29.86 12.91
C LEU A 369 17.90 31.09 12.04
N SER A 370 17.43 30.89 10.81
CA SER A 370 17.04 32.00 9.94
C SER A 370 15.88 32.82 10.54
N GLN A 371 15.02 32.18 11.34
CA GLN A 371 13.88 32.81 12.00
C GLN A 371 14.19 33.18 13.47
N ASN A 372 15.08 32.43 14.12
CA ASN A 372 15.44 32.57 15.53
C ASN A 372 16.96 32.63 15.73
N ALA A 373 17.58 33.74 15.31
CA ALA A 373 19.02 33.92 15.40
C ALA A 373 19.57 33.90 16.85
N GLU A 374 18.71 34.16 17.85
CA GLU A 374 19.09 34.13 19.27
C GLU A 374 19.24 32.73 19.86
N ASP A 375 18.69 31.70 19.19
CA ASP A 375 18.64 30.31 19.69
C ASP A 375 18.22 30.23 21.17
N SER A 376 17.06 30.82 21.51
CA SER A 376 16.61 30.94 22.90
C SER A 376 16.40 29.61 23.63
N HIS A 377 16.36 28.50 22.88
CA HIS A 377 16.17 27.14 23.41
C HIS A 377 17.48 26.32 23.37
N SER A 378 18.61 26.96 23.04
CA SER A 378 19.95 26.36 23.03
C SER A 378 20.04 25.08 22.18
N LEU A 379 19.34 25.04 21.04
CA LEU A 379 19.35 23.88 20.14
C LEU A 379 20.72 23.69 19.49
N LEU A 380 21.49 24.77 19.21
CA LEU A 380 22.86 24.68 18.70
C LEU A 380 23.81 24.05 19.72
N VAL A 381 23.66 24.43 21.00
CA VAL A 381 24.47 23.90 22.11
C VAL A 381 24.21 22.40 22.25
N LYS A 382 22.93 22.01 22.33
CA LYS A 382 22.53 20.60 22.40
C LYS A 382 23.01 19.80 21.19
N ALA A 383 22.85 20.36 19.99
CA ALA A 383 23.31 19.72 18.77
C ALA A 383 24.82 19.54 18.74
N TRP A 384 25.60 20.52 19.22
CA TRP A 384 27.05 20.43 19.27
C TRP A 384 27.52 19.30 20.19
N ILE A 385 26.98 19.26 21.41
CA ILE A 385 27.36 18.29 22.44
C ILE A 385 27.03 16.87 21.97
N ASN A 386 25.82 16.65 21.47
CA ASN A 386 25.29 15.31 21.21
C ASN A 386 25.57 14.78 19.78
N SER A 387 26.10 15.60 18.87
CA SER A 387 26.41 15.17 17.50
C SER A 387 27.73 14.38 17.40
N SER A 388 27.75 13.45 16.45
CA SER A 388 28.97 12.83 15.92
C SER A 388 29.88 13.86 15.22
N GLU A 389 31.13 13.48 14.92
CA GLU A 389 32.12 14.33 14.24
C GLU A 389 31.58 14.95 12.93
N LEU A 390 30.86 14.16 12.12
CA LEU A 390 30.22 14.64 10.88
C LEU A 390 29.15 15.71 11.17
N GLY A 391 28.31 15.46 12.18
CA GLY A 391 27.29 16.41 12.63
C GLY A 391 27.91 17.69 13.20
N ARG A 392 28.95 17.58 14.02
CA ARG A 392 29.71 18.70 14.61
C ARG A 392 30.26 19.61 13.53
N SER A 393 30.83 19.06 12.46
CA SER A 393 31.27 19.85 11.31
C SER A 393 30.14 20.74 10.77
N ARG A 394 28.92 20.22 10.62
CA ARG A 394 27.78 21.03 10.15
C ARG A 394 27.28 22.02 11.21
N VAL A 395 27.19 21.62 12.47
CA VAL A 395 26.76 22.49 13.59
C VAL A 395 27.70 23.67 13.76
N ALA A 396 29.02 23.47 13.74
CA ALA A 396 29.96 24.58 13.84
C ALA A 396 29.86 25.56 12.66
N ASN A 397 29.41 25.11 11.47
CA ASN A 397 29.14 26.05 10.37
C ASN A 397 27.92 26.91 10.70
N LEU A 398 26.87 26.33 11.28
CA LEU A 398 25.68 27.05 11.72
C LEU A 398 26.00 28.06 12.83
N ILE A 399 26.88 27.70 13.78
CA ILE A 399 27.35 28.61 14.85
C ILE A 399 28.14 29.80 14.25
N VAL A 400 28.99 29.55 13.26
CA VAL A 400 29.70 30.63 12.54
C VAL A 400 28.74 31.48 11.70
N GLU A 401 27.69 30.90 11.12
CA GLU A 401 26.62 31.65 10.46
C GLU A 401 25.84 32.52 11.47
N GLN A 402 25.57 32.02 12.68
CA GLN A 402 24.96 32.81 13.77
C GLN A 402 25.81 34.03 14.12
N PHE A 403 27.14 33.91 14.16
CA PHE A 403 28.05 35.04 14.38
C PHE A 403 27.84 36.17 13.36
N LYS A 404 27.67 35.84 12.08
CA LYS A 404 27.50 36.84 11.00
C LYS A 404 26.20 37.64 11.15
N VAL A 405 25.17 37.04 11.75
CA VAL A 405 23.83 37.65 11.89
C VAL A 405 23.67 38.31 13.26
N ASN A 406 24.07 37.63 14.34
CA ASN A 406 23.95 38.08 15.72
C ASN A 406 25.18 37.66 16.57
N PRO A 407 26.21 38.52 16.65
CA PRO A 407 27.43 38.24 17.42
C PRO A 407 27.19 38.00 18.92
N LYS A 408 26.15 38.63 19.51
CA LYS A 408 25.83 38.46 20.94
C LYS A 408 25.29 37.06 21.24
N ALA A 409 24.42 36.56 20.36
CA ALA A 409 23.89 35.20 20.47
C ALA A 409 24.99 34.16 20.28
N PHE A 410 25.91 34.38 19.34
CA PHE A 410 27.10 33.54 19.17
C PHE A 410 27.95 33.43 20.45
N LEU A 411 28.24 34.56 21.12
CA LEU A 411 28.99 34.57 22.37
C LEU A 411 28.27 33.78 23.47
N LYS A 412 26.94 33.95 23.58
CA LYS A 412 26.10 33.19 24.49
C LYS A 412 26.21 31.69 24.22
N THR A 413 26.03 31.26 22.97
CA THR A 413 26.16 29.85 22.55
C THR A 413 27.52 29.26 22.93
N CYS A 414 28.62 29.96 22.65
CA CYS A 414 29.96 29.48 23.00
C CYS A 414 30.17 29.40 24.51
N SER A 415 29.68 30.38 25.28
CA SER A 415 29.77 30.35 26.73
C SER A 415 28.95 29.20 27.34
N GLU A 416 27.79 28.88 26.77
CA GLU A 416 26.94 27.77 27.21
C GLU A 416 27.60 26.42 26.93
N VAL A 417 28.22 26.25 25.76
CA VAL A 417 29.02 25.05 25.45
C VAL A 417 30.17 24.89 26.44
N GLN A 418 30.90 25.96 26.74
CA GLN A 418 32.00 25.95 27.72
C GLN A 418 31.53 25.54 29.13
N GLN A 419 30.34 25.99 29.53
CA GLN A 419 29.77 25.65 30.85
C GLN A 419 29.32 24.19 30.95
N LEU A 420 28.80 23.64 29.85
CA LEU A 420 28.25 22.28 29.82
C LEU A 420 29.32 21.20 29.58
N ASP A 421 30.29 21.47 28.70
CA ASP A 421 31.36 20.53 28.36
C ASP A 421 32.63 21.28 27.91
N SER A 422 33.63 21.34 28.81
CA SER A 422 34.90 22.01 28.56
C SER A 422 35.71 21.37 27.44
N ASP A 423 35.61 20.05 27.27
CA ASP A 423 36.38 19.31 26.28
C ASP A 423 35.78 19.54 24.89
N SER A 424 34.46 19.43 24.75
CA SER A 424 33.74 19.75 23.51
C SER A 424 33.88 21.24 23.13
N ASN A 425 34.06 22.15 24.09
CA ASN A 425 34.35 23.56 23.79
C ASN A 425 35.72 23.75 23.11
N SER A 426 36.74 23.00 23.53
CA SER A 426 38.07 23.09 22.92
C SER A 426 38.04 22.67 21.44
N GLU A 427 37.24 21.64 21.11
CA GLU A 427 36.99 21.23 19.74
C GLU A 427 36.21 22.30 18.96
N LEU A 428 35.19 22.90 19.56
CA LEU A 428 34.39 23.95 18.92
C LEU A 428 35.26 25.13 18.50
N ILE A 429 36.13 25.59 19.39
CA ILE A 429 37.07 26.69 19.15
C ILE A 429 37.97 26.36 17.95
N ARG A 430 38.47 25.12 17.85
CA ARG A 430 39.28 24.68 16.71
C ARG A 430 38.49 24.75 15.40
N TYR A 431 37.24 24.29 15.38
CA TYR A 431 36.38 24.39 14.20
C TYR A 431 36.06 25.84 13.80
N ILE A 432 35.81 26.72 14.77
CA ILE A 432 35.57 28.15 14.53
C ILE A 432 36.83 28.80 13.94
N GLU A 433 38.01 28.56 14.52
CA GLU A 433 39.28 29.11 14.05
C GLU A 433 39.57 28.73 12.60
N MET A 434 39.36 27.46 12.23
CA MET A 434 39.55 26.99 10.86
C MET A 434 38.61 27.66 9.84
N ARG A 435 37.47 28.19 10.27
CA ARG A 435 36.40 28.69 9.39
C ARG A 435 36.24 30.19 9.37
N SER A 436 36.47 30.85 10.49
CA SER A 436 36.38 32.30 10.65
C SER A 436 37.35 32.77 11.73
N PRO A 437 38.55 33.24 11.34
CA PRO A 437 39.50 33.87 12.26
C PRO A 437 38.91 35.10 12.97
N GLU A 438 38.00 35.80 12.28
CA GLU A 438 37.25 36.94 12.82
C GLU A 438 36.33 36.54 13.98
N ALA A 439 35.55 35.47 13.83
CA ALA A 439 34.71 34.95 14.93
C ALA A 439 35.57 34.52 16.14
N ARG A 440 36.75 33.94 15.89
CA ARG A 440 37.69 33.53 16.95
C ARG A 440 38.21 34.72 17.76
N SER A 441 38.46 35.86 17.11
CA SER A 441 38.95 37.08 17.78
C SER A 441 37.98 37.64 18.81
N LEU A 442 36.67 37.40 18.63
CA LEU A 442 35.62 37.89 19.52
C LEU A 442 35.49 37.05 20.81
N LEU A 443 36.09 35.85 20.84
CA LEU A 443 36.07 34.92 21.97
C LEU A 443 37.27 35.10 22.94
N ASN A 444 38.15 36.06 22.67
CA ASN A 444 39.35 36.35 23.47
C ASN A 444 39.11 37.40 24.56
#